data_AF-A0A2V6ZUI0-F1
#
_entry.id   AF-A0A2V6ZUI0-F1
#
_cell.length_a   1.000
_cell.length_b   1.000
_cell.length_c   1.000
_cell.angle_alpha   90.00
_cell.angle_beta   90.00
_cell.angle_gamma   90.00
#
_symmetry.space_group_name_H-M   'P 1'
#
loop_
_entity.id
_entity.type
_entity.pdbx_description
1 polymer ?
#
loop_
_entity_poly.entity_id
_entity_poly.type
_entity_poly.pdbx_seq_one_letter_code
_entity_poly.pdbx_strand_id
1 'polypeptide(L)'
;MGARDRRGRVPRGGRRPGVRLPRQRHRGENRRLGDGRVPVQPQPRCSGAVRPDVRRERRGAVHHPVPRDPHDPVHRPRYGGGPILRGVAPRQGSGEGRPPRREGLRPHATQGRVTRVLVVTAVDLEARGLARHLGLERVAASAWPHFRGGVLELVCAGPRAAYLEARVARAAPASLVISAGVCGALAPDLVEGDLVVPEVVVSSTATRRATAAVPGLRRAGTLVTVDAIVGTAERKARLWVETGALACDMESALILEWAAARGLAVAVVRGVSDTASRGVSADLAAVVEPDGRVRTTRAVRVVLSRPRAIAEAMTLRSGTNAALKAVAAALGKVARG
;
A
#
# COMPACT_ATOMS: atom_id res chain seq x y z
N MET A 1 -34.42 -6.77 -60.31
CA MET A 1 -35.30 -5.62 -60.62
C MET A 1 -36.19 -5.43 -59.41
N GLY A 2 -35.89 -4.50 -58.49
CA GLY A 2 -36.32 -3.10 -58.50
C GLY A 2 -37.45 -2.96 -57.47
N ALA A 3 -37.51 -2.03 -56.52
CA ALA A 3 -36.95 -0.70 -56.46
C ALA A 3 -36.77 -0.23 -55.00
N ARG A 4 -35.88 0.74 -54.84
CA ARG A 4 -35.65 1.53 -53.63
C ARG A 4 -36.69 2.65 -53.49
N ASP A 5 -37.11 2.85 -52.24
CA ASP A 5 -37.11 4.14 -51.52
C ASP A 5 -38.09 5.26 -51.96
N ARG A 6 -39.02 5.61 -51.06
CA ARG A 6 -39.54 6.98 -50.91
C ARG A 6 -39.79 7.31 -49.44
N ARG A 7 -39.11 8.36 -48.98
CA ARG A 7 -39.33 9.05 -47.71
C ARG A 7 -40.60 9.92 -47.75
N GLY A 8 -41.24 10.09 -46.59
CA GLY A 8 -42.19 11.17 -46.31
C GLY A 8 -42.27 11.44 -44.79
N ARG A 9 -42.05 12.69 -44.38
CA ARG A 9 -42.05 13.18 -42.99
C ARG A 9 -43.43 13.79 -42.60
N VAL A 10 -43.93 13.43 -41.40
CA VAL A 10 -44.55 14.26 -40.28
C VAL A 10 -45.87 15.05 -40.60
N PRO A 11 -46.95 15.17 -39.76
CA PRO A 11 -47.00 15.44 -38.29
C PRO A 11 -48.15 14.86 -37.39
N ARG A 12 -47.91 14.96 -36.06
CA ARG A 12 -48.75 15.24 -34.85
C ARG A 12 -50.28 14.98 -34.79
N GLY A 13 -50.70 14.36 -33.66
CA GLY A 13 -51.76 14.87 -32.76
C GLY A 13 -52.79 13.87 -32.17
N GLY A 14 -52.91 13.79 -30.83
CA GLY A 14 -54.22 13.64 -30.14
C GLY A 14 -54.51 12.43 -29.20
N ARG A 15 -54.54 12.71 -27.88
CA ARG A 15 -55.48 12.29 -26.78
C ARG A 15 -55.65 10.81 -26.29
N ARG A 16 -55.20 10.57 -25.03
CA ARG A 16 -55.81 9.92 -23.78
C ARG A 16 -56.40 8.48 -23.84
N PRO A 17 -56.56 7.70 -22.73
CA PRO A 17 -56.67 7.99 -21.26
C PRO A 17 -55.66 7.19 -20.39
N GLY A 18 -55.47 7.30 -19.06
CA GLY A 18 -56.23 7.87 -17.94
C GLY A 18 -56.49 6.79 -16.88
N VAL A 19 -55.48 6.43 -16.05
CA VAL A 19 -55.63 5.47 -14.93
C VAL A 19 -55.60 6.21 -13.59
N ARG A 20 -56.62 5.99 -12.76
CA ARG A 20 -56.82 6.51 -11.39
C ARG A 20 -56.27 5.54 -10.35
N LEU A 21 -55.59 6.04 -9.32
CA LEU A 21 -55.45 5.41 -8.00
C LEU A 21 -55.47 6.49 -6.89
N PRO A 22 -55.79 6.14 -5.63
CA PRO A 22 -56.67 6.95 -4.77
C PRO A 22 -55.97 7.97 -3.87
N ARG A 23 -56.77 8.98 -3.47
CA ARG A 23 -56.45 10.09 -2.59
C ARG A 23 -56.50 9.65 -1.12
N GLN A 24 -55.46 9.94 -0.35
CA GLN A 24 -55.60 10.25 1.07
C GLN A 24 -55.35 11.74 1.28
N ARG A 25 -56.28 12.37 1.99
CA ARG A 25 -56.23 13.77 2.44
C ARG A 25 -55.63 13.78 3.84
N HIS A 26 -54.79 14.77 4.16
CA HIS A 26 -54.88 15.44 5.46
C HIS A 26 -54.51 16.92 5.32
N ARG A 27 -55.39 17.76 5.90
CA ARG A 27 -55.26 19.19 6.19
C ARG A 27 -53.92 19.45 6.91
N GLY A 28 -53.13 20.49 6.70
CA GLY A 28 -53.51 21.89 6.50
C GLY A 28 -53.59 22.61 7.84
N GLU A 29 -52.46 23.06 8.40
CA GLU A 29 -52.43 24.18 9.34
C GLU A 29 -51.05 24.87 9.41
N ASN A 30 -51.09 26.17 9.14
CA ASN A 30 -50.04 27.16 9.36
C ASN A 30 -49.80 27.35 10.86
N ARG A 31 -48.54 27.52 11.30
CA ARG A 31 -48.19 28.53 12.30
C ARG A 31 -46.70 28.86 12.31
N ARG A 32 -46.45 30.13 12.62
CA ARG A 32 -45.24 30.92 12.39
C ARG A 32 -44.22 30.74 13.52
N LEU A 33 -42.95 30.95 13.14
CA LEU A 33 -41.84 31.63 13.85
C LEU A 33 -41.94 31.74 15.38
N GLY A 34 -40.96 31.13 16.06
CA GLY A 34 -40.60 31.39 17.45
C GLY A 34 -39.12 31.13 17.66
N ASP A 35 -38.37 32.22 17.80
CA ASP A 35 -36.97 32.29 18.24
C ASP A 35 -36.84 31.65 19.63
N GLY A 36 -35.95 30.67 19.79
CA GLY A 36 -35.89 29.86 21.01
C GLY A 36 -34.53 29.23 21.22
N ARG A 37 -33.65 29.99 21.87
CA ARG A 37 -32.31 29.61 22.34
C ARG A 37 -32.34 28.24 23.04
N VAL A 38 -31.49 27.31 22.60
CA VAL A 38 -31.23 26.06 23.33
C VAL A 38 -30.33 26.37 24.53
N PRO A 39 -30.72 26.01 25.77
CA PRO A 39 -29.93 26.28 26.96
C PRO A 39 -28.75 25.31 27.07
N VAL A 40 -27.53 25.86 27.03
CA VAL A 40 -26.31 25.18 27.49
C VAL A 40 -26.40 25.07 29.01
N GLN A 41 -26.59 23.86 29.53
CA GLN A 41 -26.42 23.60 30.96
C GLN A 41 -24.92 23.43 31.28
N PRO A 42 -24.37 24.20 32.24
CA PRO A 42 -23.00 24.03 32.71
C PRO A 42 -22.93 22.87 33.71
N GLN A 43 -22.09 21.86 33.43
CA GLN A 43 -21.79 20.82 34.41
C GLN A 43 -20.81 21.33 35.49
N PRO A 44 -20.94 20.89 36.75
CA PRO A 44 -20.20 21.44 37.88
C PRO A 44 -18.72 21.01 37.85
N ARG A 45 -17.85 21.96 38.19
CA ARG A 45 -16.44 21.72 38.50
C ARG A 45 -16.36 20.92 39.81
N CYS A 46 -15.92 19.67 39.74
CA CYS A 46 -15.39 18.96 40.90
C CYS A 46 -13.87 19.05 40.89
N SER A 47 -13.36 19.89 41.78
CA SER A 47 -11.97 19.91 42.25
C SER A 47 -11.66 18.62 43.01
N GLY A 48 -10.76 17.80 42.46
CA GLY A 48 -10.22 16.60 43.09
C GLY A 48 -8.69 16.63 43.01
N ALA A 49 -8.05 16.39 44.14
CA ALA A 49 -6.66 16.70 44.44
C ALA A 49 -5.60 16.03 43.54
N VAL A 50 -4.52 16.78 43.31
CA VAL A 50 -3.24 16.32 42.78
C VAL A 50 -2.61 15.34 43.79
N ARG A 51 -2.34 14.11 43.35
CA ARG A 51 -1.32 13.25 43.97
C ARG A 51 -0.16 13.12 42.97
N PRO A 52 1.07 13.54 43.34
CA PRO A 52 2.25 13.21 42.55
C PRO A 52 2.64 11.74 42.80
N ASP A 53 3.60 11.24 42.03
CA ASP A 53 4.18 9.90 42.11
C ASP A 53 3.50 8.80 41.30
N VAL A 54 3.63 8.90 39.98
CA VAL A 54 3.89 7.72 39.13
C VAL A 54 5.17 7.98 38.35
N ARG A 55 6.22 7.24 38.70
CA ARG A 55 7.48 7.21 37.96
C ARG A 55 7.20 6.84 36.50
N ARG A 56 7.45 7.79 35.58
CA ARG A 56 7.52 7.52 34.14
C ARG A 56 8.71 6.59 33.89
N GLU A 57 8.47 5.30 33.73
CA GLU A 57 9.42 4.42 33.09
C GLU A 57 9.66 4.95 31.66
N ARG A 58 10.87 5.45 31.43
CA ARG A 58 11.37 5.72 30.09
C ARG A 58 11.45 4.39 29.36
N ARG A 59 10.42 4.04 28.58
CA ARG A 59 10.58 3.04 27.51
C ARG A 59 11.52 3.64 26.47
N GLY A 60 12.78 3.23 26.54
CA GLY A 60 13.79 3.57 25.54
C GLY A 60 13.30 3.17 24.16
N ALA A 61 13.48 4.06 23.19
CA ALA A 61 13.28 3.73 21.79
C ALA A 61 14.23 2.57 21.44
N VAL A 62 13.66 1.40 21.14
CA VAL A 62 14.43 0.27 20.64
C VAL A 62 14.77 0.60 19.19
N HIS A 63 15.94 1.20 18.98
CA HIS A 63 16.54 1.29 17.66
C HIS A 63 16.85 -0.13 17.18
N HIS A 64 16.20 -0.55 16.09
CA HIS A 64 16.70 -1.66 15.27
C HIS A 64 17.38 -1.05 14.06
N PRO A 65 18.72 -0.90 14.07
CA PRO A 65 19.40 -0.57 12.84
C PRO A 65 19.13 -1.71 11.85
N VAL A 66 18.64 -1.39 10.65
CA VAL A 66 18.73 -2.33 9.53
C VAL A 66 20.23 -2.46 9.23
N PRO A 67 20.87 -3.62 9.43
CA PRO A 67 22.27 -3.77 9.07
C PRO A 67 22.34 -3.74 7.54
N ARG A 68 23.02 -2.73 7.01
CA ARG A 68 23.37 -2.66 5.59
C ARG A 68 24.40 -3.76 5.32
N ASP A 69 24.11 -4.66 4.39
CA ASP A 69 25.04 -5.71 3.98
C ASP A 69 26.10 -5.11 3.03
N PRO A 70 27.39 -5.13 3.39
CA PRO A 70 28.48 -4.66 2.52
C PRO A 70 28.64 -5.48 1.23
N HIS A 71 27.99 -6.64 1.12
CA HIS A 71 28.15 -7.59 0.01
C HIS A 71 26.94 -7.66 -0.95
N ASP A 72 26.00 -6.72 -0.87
CA ASP A 72 24.94 -6.60 -1.89
C ASP A 72 25.57 -6.15 -3.23
N PRO A 73 25.48 -6.94 -4.32
CA PRO A 73 26.12 -6.66 -5.61
C PRO A 73 25.60 -5.42 -6.36
N VAL A 74 24.78 -4.59 -5.72
CA VAL A 74 24.23 -3.33 -6.28
C VAL A 74 25.07 -2.08 -5.90
N HIS A 75 26.11 -2.18 -5.06
CA HIS A 75 26.88 -1.00 -4.63
C HIS A 75 28.39 -1.04 -4.97
N ARG A 76 28.91 0.06 -5.55
CA ARG A 76 30.35 0.33 -5.77
C ARG A 76 30.95 1.12 -4.59
N PRO A 77 32.14 0.79 -4.07
CA PRO A 77 32.74 1.55 -2.97
C PRO A 77 33.35 2.88 -3.47
N ARG A 78 33.15 3.96 -2.72
CA ARG A 78 33.98 5.17 -2.80
C ARG A 78 35.03 5.14 -1.68
N TYR A 79 36.27 5.36 -2.08
CA TYR A 79 37.47 5.49 -1.27
C TYR A 79 37.40 6.65 -0.25
N GLY A 80 38.06 6.46 0.89
CA GLY A 80 38.57 7.59 1.70
C GLY A 80 38.80 7.27 3.18
N GLY A 81 40.06 6.97 3.55
CA GLY A 81 40.65 7.26 4.86
C GLY A 81 40.59 6.17 5.94
N GLY A 82 41.70 5.44 6.14
CA GLY A 82 41.98 4.68 7.38
C GLY A 82 42.65 5.57 8.45
N PRO A 83 43.35 4.97 9.43
CA PRO A 83 42.91 3.94 10.39
C PRO A 83 43.23 4.35 11.86
N ILE A 84 43.03 3.45 12.84
CA ILE A 84 43.95 3.06 13.96
C ILE A 84 43.19 2.69 15.27
N LEU A 85 43.75 1.67 15.96
CA LEU A 85 43.51 1.09 17.32
C LEU A 85 42.51 -0.08 17.37
N ARG A 86 42.90 -1.37 17.35
CA ARG A 86 43.86 -2.20 18.14
C ARG A 86 43.42 -2.46 19.59
N GLY A 87 42.84 -3.65 19.80
CA GLY A 87 43.12 -4.53 20.95
C GLY A 87 42.23 -4.44 22.18
N VAL A 88 41.55 -5.55 22.52
CA VAL A 88 41.80 -6.39 23.72
C VAL A 88 40.59 -7.31 23.97
N ALA A 89 40.84 -8.61 23.91
CA ALA A 89 40.13 -9.69 24.62
C ALA A 89 41.16 -10.30 25.62
N PRO A 90 40.84 -11.22 26.56
CA PRO A 90 39.62 -12.01 26.71
C PRO A 90 39.12 -12.15 28.17
N ARG A 91 38.01 -12.88 28.40
CA ARG A 91 37.90 -13.85 29.51
C ARG A 91 36.70 -14.79 29.37
N GLN A 92 36.99 -16.07 29.60
CA GLN A 92 36.08 -17.20 29.67
C GLN A 92 35.32 -17.20 30.99
N GLY A 93 34.08 -17.71 30.97
CA GLY A 93 33.28 -17.99 32.15
C GLY A 93 32.23 -19.06 31.82
N SER A 94 32.47 -20.26 32.37
CA SER A 94 31.59 -21.42 32.44
C SER A 94 30.28 -21.12 33.19
N GLY A 95 29.19 -21.75 32.78
CA GLY A 95 27.94 -21.74 33.56
C GLY A 95 26.78 -22.40 32.83
N GLU A 96 26.52 -23.65 33.17
CA GLU A 96 25.37 -24.46 32.77
C GLU A 96 24.04 -23.79 33.18
N GLY A 97 23.02 -23.94 32.35
CA GLY A 97 21.66 -23.48 32.66
C GLY A 97 20.68 -23.74 31.52
N ARG A 98 20.17 -24.98 31.44
CA ARG A 98 19.12 -25.41 30.52
C ARG A 98 17.75 -24.88 30.98
N PRO A 99 16.98 -24.13 30.15
CA PRO A 99 15.56 -23.90 30.41
C PRO A 99 14.68 -24.96 29.70
N PRO A 100 13.41 -25.13 30.12
CA PRO A 100 12.60 -26.29 29.79
C PRO A 100 12.06 -26.27 28.36
N ARG A 101 11.86 -27.47 27.82
CA ARG A 101 11.23 -27.73 26.52
C ARG A 101 9.79 -27.21 26.54
N ARG A 102 9.48 -26.27 25.65
CA ARG A 102 8.10 -25.97 25.24
C ARG A 102 7.80 -26.75 23.98
N GLU A 103 6.93 -27.73 24.16
CA GLU A 103 6.34 -28.57 23.13
C GLU A 103 5.19 -27.80 22.45
N GLY A 104 5.03 -28.01 21.14
CA GLY A 104 3.77 -27.72 20.43
C GLY A 104 3.58 -26.30 19.91
N LEU A 105 4.08 -26.03 18.70
CA LEU A 105 3.26 -25.80 17.49
C LEU A 105 4.21 -25.40 16.36
N ARG A 106 4.78 -26.40 15.66
CA ARG A 106 5.46 -26.14 14.39
C ARG A 106 4.36 -26.00 13.32
N PRO A 107 4.17 -24.85 12.66
CA PRO A 107 3.50 -24.88 11.37
C PRO A 107 4.39 -25.70 10.45
N HIS A 108 3.93 -26.90 10.08
CA HIS A 108 4.47 -27.62 8.94
C HIS A 108 4.18 -26.78 7.70
N ALA A 109 5.10 -25.88 7.36
CA ALA A 109 5.20 -25.37 6.01
C ALA A 109 5.73 -26.51 5.16
N THR A 110 4.83 -27.31 4.60
CA THR A 110 5.13 -28.08 3.39
C THR A 110 5.60 -27.07 2.37
N GLN A 111 6.93 -26.96 2.19
CA GLN A 111 7.54 -26.17 1.13
C GLN A 111 7.23 -26.87 -0.20
N GLY A 112 5.98 -26.74 -0.65
CA GLY A 112 5.60 -27.08 -2.01
C GLY A 112 6.42 -26.23 -2.97
N ARG A 113 6.90 -26.86 -4.04
CA ARG A 113 7.59 -26.14 -5.11
C ARG A 113 6.67 -25.04 -5.63
N VAL A 114 7.14 -23.79 -5.62
CA VAL A 114 6.36 -22.65 -6.14
C VAL A 114 6.21 -22.85 -7.65
N THR A 115 5.01 -23.24 -8.09
CA THR A 115 4.73 -23.52 -9.51
C THR A 115 4.26 -22.28 -10.24
N ARG A 116 3.59 -21.36 -9.54
CA ARG A 116 3.15 -20.07 -10.08
C ARG A 116 2.99 -19.02 -8.98
N VAL A 117 3.41 -17.80 -9.28
CA VAL A 117 3.29 -16.63 -8.40
C VAL A 117 2.37 -15.60 -9.04
N LEU A 118 1.29 -15.26 -8.33
CA LEU A 118 0.44 -14.13 -8.66
C LEU A 118 1.04 -12.86 -8.04
N VAL A 119 1.48 -11.93 -8.87
CA VAL A 119 1.96 -10.62 -8.45
C VAL A 119 0.83 -9.61 -8.56
N VAL A 120 0.45 -8.98 -7.44
CA VAL A 120 -0.62 -8.00 -7.39
C VAL A 120 -0.02 -6.60 -7.17
N THR A 121 -0.38 -5.67 -8.05
CA THR A 121 0.06 -4.26 -8.00
C THR A 121 -1.14 -3.33 -7.85
N ALA A 122 -0.93 -2.08 -7.41
CA ALA A 122 -2.01 -1.13 -7.18
C ALA A 122 -2.29 -0.27 -8.41
N VAL A 123 -1.25 0.28 -9.06
CA VAL A 123 -1.44 1.27 -10.14
C VAL A 123 -0.81 0.85 -11.46
N ASP A 124 -1.32 1.41 -12.57
CA ASP A 124 -0.86 1.09 -13.92
C ASP A 124 0.64 1.31 -14.11
N LEU A 125 1.17 2.37 -13.48
CA LEU A 125 2.58 2.72 -13.56
C LEU A 125 3.47 1.62 -12.96
N GLU A 126 3.09 1.09 -11.80
CA GLU A 126 3.81 -0.01 -11.14
C GLU A 126 3.76 -1.26 -12.00
N ALA A 127 2.56 -1.66 -12.44
CA ALA A 127 2.34 -2.87 -13.23
C ALA A 127 3.21 -2.86 -14.50
N ARG A 128 3.17 -1.75 -15.25
CA ARG A 128 3.98 -1.58 -16.47
C ARG A 128 5.47 -1.47 -16.16
N GLY A 129 5.82 -0.82 -15.06
CA GLY A 129 7.20 -0.69 -14.60
C GLY A 129 7.84 -2.05 -14.30
N LEU A 130 7.18 -2.85 -13.47
CA LEU A 130 7.61 -4.20 -13.12
C LEU A 130 7.63 -5.11 -14.35
N ALA A 131 6.58 -5.11 -15.17
CA ALA A 131 6.51 -5.92 -16.37
C ALA A 131 7.70 -5.67 -17.32
N ARG A 132 8.09 -4.39 -17.50
CA ARG A 132 9.26 -4.04 -18.31
C ARG A 132 10.57 -4.56 -17.72
N HIS A 133 10.79 -4.39 -16.42
CA HIS A 133 12.02 -4.85 -15.77
C HIS A 133 12.14 -6.37 -15.70
N LEU A 134 11.01 -7.07 -15.68
CA LEU A 134 10.93 -8.53 -15.61
C LEU A 134 10.78 -9.19 -16.99
N GLY A 135 10.66 -8.42 -18.07
CA GLY A 135 10.42 -8.95 -19.41
C GLY A 135 9.10 -9.70 -19.55
N LEU A 136 8.05 -9.27 -18.83
CA LEU A 136 6.72 -9.92 -18.90
C LEU A 136 5.96 -9.47 -20.14
N GLU A 137 5.28 -10.41 -20.77
CA GLU A 137 4.44 -10.17 -21.93
C GLU A 137 3.04 -9.78 -21.51
N ARG A 138 2.41 -8.88 -22.28
CA ARG A 138 1.03 -8.45 -22.00
C ARG A 138 0.06 -9.58 -22.36
N VAL A 139 -0.86 -9.89 -21.45
CA VAL A 139 -1.95 -10.82 -21.73
C VAL A 139 -2.94 -10.16 -22.69
N ALA A 140 -3.17 -10.81 -23.83
CA ALA A 140 -4.10 -10.32 -24.86
C ALA A 140 -5.54 -10.18 -24.30
N ALA A 141 -6.30 -9.24 -24.85
CA ALA A 141 -7.70 -8.99 -24.49
C ALA A 141 -7.98 -8.62 -23.01
N SER A 142 -6.95 -8.24 -22.23
CA SER A 142 -7.15 -7.63 -20.91
C SER A 142 -7.44 -6.13 -21.04
N ALA A 143 -8.49 -5.65 -20.36
CA ALA A 143 -8.87 -4.23 -20.33
C ALA A 143 -8.02 -3.41 -19.34
N TRP A 144 -7.22 -4.08 -18.51
CA TRP A 144 -6.31 -3.49 -17.53
C TRP A 144 -4.87 -3.99 -17.77
N PRO A 145 -3.86 -3.48 -17.05
CA PRO A 145 -2.53 -4.04 -17.07
C PRO A 145 -2.53 -5.46 -16.46
N HIS A 146 -2.26 -6.44 -17.32
CA HIS A 146 -2.14 -7.85 -16.99
C HIS A 146 -1.01 -8.42 -17.83
N PHE A 147 -0.01 -8.99 -17.17
CA PHE A 147 1.19 -9.48 -17.81
C PHE A 147 1.53 -10.88 -17.30
N ARG A 148 2.26 -11.66 -18.08
CA ARG A 148 2.75 -12.97 -17.69
C ARG A 148 4.12 -13.28 -18.29
N GLY A 149 4.90 -14.11 -17.61
CA GLY A 149 6.19 -14.57 -18.08
C GLY A 149 6.82 -15.54 -17.09
N GLY A 150 7.25 -16.71 -17.57
CA GLY A 150 7.73 -17.79 -16.70
C GLY A 150 6.69 -18.18 -15.63
N VAL A 151 7.11 -18.20 -14.37
CA VAL A 151 6.23 -18.49 -13.22
C VAL A 151 5.43 -17.28 -12.71
N LEU A 152 5.69 -16.08 -13.24
CA LEU A 152 5.06 -14.85 -12.78
C LEU A 152 3.82 -14.51 -13.63
N GLU A 153 2.75 -14.16 -12.93
CA GLU A 153 1.55 -13.56 -13.53
C GLU A 153 1.22 -12.28 -12.75
N LEU A 154 1.27 -11.13 -13.42
CA LEU A 154 1.12 -9.81 -12.80
C LEU A 154 -0.24 -9.20 -13.14
N VAL A 155 -0.99 -8.78 -12.11
CA VAL A 155 -2.29 -8.13 -12.24
C VAL A 155 -2.29 -6.80 -11.49
N CYS A 156 -2.80 -5.75 -12.15
CA CYS A 156 -3.10 -4.46 -11.51
C CYS A 156 -4.49 -4.50 -10.86
N ALA A 157 -4.58 -4.44 -9.53
CA ALA A 157 -5.82 -4.49 -8.76
C ALA A 157 -6.49 -3.11 -8.59
N GLY A 158 -5.84 -2.03 -8.98
CA GLY A 158 -6.30 -0.67 -8.73
C GLY A 158 -5.92 -0.17 -7.31
N PRO A 159 -5.90 1.15 -7.09
CA PRO A 159 -5.73 1.78 -5.78
C PRO A 159 -6.63 1.15 -4.72
N ARG A 160 -6.09 0.94 -3.52
CA ARG A 160 -6.76 0.26 -2.40
C ARG A 160 -7.34 -1.11 -2.80
N ALA A 161 -6.71 -1.80 -3.75
CA ALA A 161 -7.13 -3.09 -4.25
C ALA A 161 -8.60 -3.14 -4.72
N ALA A 162 -9.17 -2.01 -5.16
CA ALA A 162 -10.61 -1.85 -5.41
C ALA A 162 -11.18 -2.81 -6.48
N TYR A 163 -10.35 -3.29 -7.39
CA TYR A 163 -10.72 -4.23 -8.45
C TYR A 163 -10.04 -5.58 -8.32
N LEU A 164 -9.49 -5.90 -7.14
CA LEU A 164 -8.72 -7.12 -6.91
C LEU A 164 -9.49 -8.36 -7.36
N GLU A 165 -10.67 -8.61 -6.78
CA GLU A 165 -11.49 -9.78 -7.06
C GLU A 165 -11.80 -9.94 -8.56
N ALA A 166 -12.31 -8.87 -9.18
CA ALA A 166 -12.73 -8.90 -10.57
C ALA A 166 -11.55 -9.13 -11.54
N ARG A 167 -10.37 -8.58 -11.22
CA ARG A 167 -9.22 -8.62 -12.14
C ARG A 167 -8.40 -9.89 -11.98
N VAL A 168 -8.29 -10.44 -10.76
CA VAL A 168 -7.58 -11.72 -10.51
C VAL A 168 -8.39 -12.94 -10.92
N ALA A 169 -9.71 -12.83 -11.08
CA ALA A 169 -10.54 -13.92 -11.59
C ALA A 169 -10.13 -14.42 -12.99
N ARG A 170 -9.37 -13.59 -13.75
CA ARG A 170 -8.81 -13.96 -15.06
C ARG A 170 -7.37 -14.50 -14.99
N ALA A 171 -6.77 -14.52 -13.80
CA ALA A 171 -5.44 -15.07 -13.59
C ALA A 171 -5.51 -16.59 -13.36
N ALA A 172 -4.45 -17.30 -13.71
CA ALA A 172 -4.38 -18.72 -13.41
C ALA A 172 -4.21 -18.97 -11.90
N PRO A 173 -4.57 -20.17 -11.41
CA PRO A 173 -4.31 -20.57 -10.03
C PRO A 173 -2.83 -20.42 -9.66
N ALA A 174 -2.57 -19.79 -8.51
CA ALA A 174 -1.22 -19.54 -8.01
C ALA A 174 -1.00 -20.22 -6.65
N SER A 175 0.23 -20.68 -6.40
CA SER A 175 0.64 -21.25 -5.11
C SER A 175 1.13 -20.18 -4.11
N LEU A 176 1.44 -18.98 -4.62
CA LEU A 176 1.92 -17.84 -3.83
C LEU A 176 1.37 -16.54 -4.43
N VAL A 177 0.93 -15.64 -3.56
CA VAL A 177 0.57 -14.26 -3.92
C VAL A 177 1.66 -13.32 -3.42
N ILE A 178 2.10 -12.38 -4.24
CA ILE A 178 3.00 -11.29 -3.82
C ILE A 178 2.31 -9.96 -4.08
N SER A 179 1.99 -9.23 -3.02
CA SER A 179 1.64 -7.81 -3.10
C SER A 179 2.92 -7.02 -3.39
N ALA A 180 3.06 -6.51 -4.61
CA ALA A 180 4.26 -5.85 -5.10
C ALA A 180 3.97 -4.41 -5.54
N GLY A 181 4.85 -3.46 -5.22
CA GLY A 181 4.64 -2.05 -5.58
C GLY A 181 5.55 -1.11 -4.80
N VAL A 182 5.20 0.18 -4.78
CA VAL A 182 5.97 1.17 -4.03
C VAL A 182 5.38 1.44 -2.64
N CYS A 183 6.19 2.02 -1.75
CA CYS A 183 5.77 2.47 -0.43
C CYS A 183 6.47 3.78 -0.05
N GLY A 184 5.86 4.52 0.88
CA GLY A 184 6.51 5.67 1.51
C GLY A 184 7.25 5.23 2.78
N ALA A 185 8.50 5.64 2.94
CA ALA A 185 9.27 5.37 4.14
C ALA A 185 8.69 6.13 5.36
N LEU A 186 8.70 5.45 6.50
CA LEU A 186 8.40 6.02 7.82
C LEU A 186 9.64 6.01 8.70
N ALA A 187 10.45 4.96 8.62
CA ALA A 187 11.73 4.89 9.29
C ALA A 187 12.73 5.89 8.68
N PRO A 188 13.43 6.71 9.49
CA PRO A 188 14.33 7.76 8.99
C PRO A 188 15.55 7.27 8.19
N ASP A 189 15.94 6.01 8.34
CA ASP A 189 17.11 5.40 7.71
C ASP A 189 16.84 4.80 6.32
N LEU A 190 15.56 4.69 5.93
CA LEU A 190 15.15 4.22 4.61
C LEU A 190 15.26 5.31 3.55
N VAL A 191 15.88 4.96 2.43
CA VAL A 191 16.08 5.83 1.26
C VAL A 191 15.38 5.29 0.02
N GLU A 192 15.21 6.13 -0.99
CA GLU A 192 14.56 5.72 -2.24
C GLU A 192 15.29 4.52 -2.89
N GLY A 193 14.53 3.48 -3.25
CA GLY A 193 15.06 2.24 -3.80
C GLY A 193 15.33 1.13 -2.77
N ASP A 194 15.28 1.42 -1.46
CA ASP A 194 15.36 0.38 -0.45
C ASP A 194 14.17 -0.59 -0.57
N LEU A 195 14.44 -1.88 -0.31
CA LEU A 195 13.44 -2.93 -0.36
C LEU A 195 12.86 -3.19 1.03
N VAL A 196 11.53 -3.15 1.14
CA VAL A 196 10.78 -3.48 2.36
C VAL A 196 10.00 -4.77 2.11
N VAL A 197 10.44 -5.84 2.77
CA VAL A 197 9.73 -7.12 2.86
C VAL A 197 9.30 -7.30 4.32
N PRO A 198 8.10 -6.82 4.71
CA PRO A 198 7.70 -6.82 6.11
C PRO A 198 7.41 -8.24 6.59
N GLU A 199 7.57 -8.49 7.89
CA GLU A 199 7.11 -9.74 8.52
C GLU A 199 5.62 -9.66 8.89
N VAL A 200 5.16 -8.44 9.16
CA VAL A 200 3.81 -8.13 9.59
C VAL A 200 3.30 -6.93 8.83
N VAL A 201 2.04 -7.01 8.38
CA VAL A 201 1.29 -5.86 7.90
C VAL A 201 0.22 -5.51 8.92
N VAL A 202 0.06 -4.22 9.17
CA VAL A 202 -0.99 -3.65 10.04
C VAL A 202 -2.00 -2.93 9.17
N SER A 203 -3.29 -3.27 9.28
CA SER A 203 -4.37 -2.55 8.58
C SER A 203 -4.64 -1.18 9.20
N SER A 204 -5.43 -0.35 8.52
CA SER A 204 -5.93 0.91 9.08
C SER A 204 -6.81 0.72 10.33
N THR A 205 -7.39 -0.48 10.50
CA THR A 205 -8.15 -0.91 11.69
C THR A 205 -7.28 -1.58 12.76
N ALA A 206 -5.95 -1.42 12.68
CA ALA A 206 -4.96 -1.99 13.60
C ALA A 206 -4.91 -3.53 13.65
N THR A 207 -5.49 -4.22 12.66
CA THR A 207 -5.39 -5.68 12.55
C THR A 207 -4.00 -6.06 12.04
N ARG A 208 -3.31 -6.96 12.77
CA ARG A 208 -1.97 -7.43 12.41
C ARG A 208 -2.05 -8.76 11.68
N ARG A 209 -1.36 -8.90 10.55
CA ARG A 209 -1.26 -10.15 9.80
C ARG A 209 0.18 -10.46 9.43
N ALA A 210 0.58 -11.71 9.63
CA ALA A 210 1.89 -12.19 9.23
C ALA A 210 1.95 -12.40 7.71
N THR A 211 3.11 -12.13 7.11
CA THR A 211 3.41 -12.43 5.72
C THR A 211 4.09 -13.79 5.58
N ALA A 212 3.86 -14.48 4.46
CA ALA A 212 4.62 -15.67 4.11
C ALA A 212 6.10 -15.36 3.90
N ALA A 213 6.98 -16.28 4.30
CA ALA A 213 8.39 -16.21 3.96
C ALA A 213 8.59 -16.57 2.49
N VAL A 214 9.45 -15.83 1.80
CA VAL A 214 9.80 -16.08 0.39
C VAL A 214 11.30 -16.41 0.33
N PRO A 215 11.69 -17.58 -0.20
CA PRO A 215 13.09 -17.94 -0.36
C PRO A 215 13.89 -16.85 -1.10
N GLY A 216 15.09 -16.54 -0.61
CA GLY A 216 15.96 -15.53 -1.20
C GLY A 216 15.61 -14.08 -0.87
N LEU A 217 14.53 -13.81 -0.12
CA LEU A 217 14.17 -12.48 0.36
C LEU A 217 14.22 -12.41 1.88
N ARG A 218 15.04 -11.49 2.41
CA ARG A 218 15.10 -11.24 3.86
C ARG A 218 13.88 -10.42 4.27
N ARG A 219 13.09 -10.97 5.19
CA ARG A 219 11.93 -10.28 5.80
C ARG A 219 12.32 -9.61 7.12
N ALA A 220 11.83 -8.39 7.34
CA ALA A 220 12.06 -7.66 8.57
C ALA A 220 10.99 -6.58 8.81
N GLY A 221 10.58 -6.44 10.07
CA GLY A 221 9.81 -5.29 10.54
C GLY A 221 8.34 -5.30 10.11
N THR A 222 7.71 -4.14 10.26
CA THR A 222 6.27 -3.95 10.06
C THR A 222 6.00 -2.96 8.93
N LEU A 223 4.99 -3.24 8.10
CA LEU A 223 4.39 -2.27 7.18
C LEU A 223 3.00 -1.90 7.68
N VAL A 224 2.60 -0.64 7.53
CA VAL A 224 1.21 -0.21 7.82
C VAL A 224 0.49 0.16 6.53
N THR A 225 -0.72 -0.35 6.35
CA THR A 225 -1.62 0.08 5.27
C THR A 225 -2.50 1.21 5.79
N VAL A 226 -2.53 2.32 5.05
CA VAL A 226 -3.29 3.54 5.36
C VAL A 226 -4.37 3.79 4.30
N ASP A 227 -5.44 4.48 4.68
CA ASP A 227 -6.57 4.73 3.76
C ASP A 227 -6.33 5.92 2.81
N ALA A 228 -5.30 6.73 3.09
CA ALA A 228 -4.95 7.92 2.33
C ALA A 228 -3.44 8.18 2.35
N ILE A 229 -2.96 8.89 1.32
CA ILE A 229 -1.55 9.24 1.17
C ILE A 229 -1.06 10.07 2.37
N VAL A 230 0.06 9.63 2.96
CA VAL A 230 0.76 10.32 4.05
C VAL A 230 1.67 11.39 3.47
N GLY A 231 1.06 12.52 3.08
CA GLY A 231 1.70 13.54 2.25
C GLY A 231 2.64 14.52 2.94
N THR A 232 2.94 14.38 4.24
CA THR A 232 3.87 15.30 4.95
C THR A 232 4.82 14.54 5.88
N ALA A 233 6.00 15.11 6.12
CA ALA A 233 7.01 14.53 7.00
C ALA A 233 6.50 14.38 8.44
N GLU A 234 5.73 15.34 8.94
CA GLU A 234 5.16 15.33 10.29
C GLU A 234 4.16 14.17 10.45
N ARG A 235 3.31 13.95 9.44
CA ARG A 235 2.36 12.83 9.46
C ARG A 235 3.08 11.48 9.39
N LYS A 236 4.16 11.38 8.62
CA LYS A 236 5.00 10.18 8.57
C LYS A 236 5.71 9.92 9.89
N ALA A 237 6.31 10.94 10.49
CA ALA A 237 6.96 10.84 11.78
C ALA A 237 5.98 10.41 12.88
N ARG A 238 4.76 10.98 12.88
CA ARG A 238 3.69 10.57 13.79
C ARG A 238 3.34 9.10 13.59
N LEU A 239 3.10 8.68 12.35
CA LEU A 239 2.76 7.29 12.04
C LEU A 239 3.87 6.31 12.42
N TRP A 240 5.14 6.70 12.23
CA TRP A 240 6.31 5.94 12.67
C TRP A 240 6.32 5.73 14.18
N VAL A 241 6.13 6.81 14.96
CA VAL A 241 6.10 6.76 16.43
C VAL A 241 4.93 5.93 16.95
N GLU A 242 3.74 6.07 16.34
CA GLU A 242 2.53 5.37 16.77
C GLU A 242 2.56 3.87 16.47
N THR A 243 3.19 3.46 15.35
CA THR A 243 3.08 2.07 14.85
C THR A 243 4.38 1.28 14.92
N GLY A 244 5.54 1.94 14.98
CA GLY A 244 6.85 1.33 14.78
C GLY A 244 7.04 0.73 13.38
N ALA A 245 6.16 1.04 12.41
CA ALA A 245 6.25 0.51 11.05
C ALA A 245 7.40 1.16 10.27
N LEU A 246 8.08 0.37 9.45
CA LEU A 246 9.19 0.82 8.61
C LEU A 246 8.70 1.71 7.46
N ALA A 247 7.56 1.36 6.88
CA ALA A 247 6.99 2.03 5.73
C ALA A 247 5.45 1.93 5.74
N CYS A 248 4.82 2.70 4.86
CA CYS A 248 3.38 2.66 4.64
C CYS A 248 3.00 2.50 3.17
N ASP A 249 1.85 1.87 2.93
CA ASP A 249 1.22 1.77 1.62
C ASP A 249 -0.31 1.86 1.75
N MET A 250 -1.06 1.60 0.66
CA MET A 250 -2.52 1.69 0.67
C MET A 250 -3.23 0.36 0.34
N GLU A 251 -2.49 -0.71 0.06
CA GLU A 251 -3.05 -1.95 -0.50
C GLU A 251 -2.67 -3.24 0.22
N SER A 252 -1.54 -3.30 0.95
CA SER A 252 -1.01 -4.59 1.41
C SER A 252 -1.96 -5.34 2.33
N ALA A 253 -2.57 -4.66 3.31
CA ALA A 253 -3.50 -5.32 4.24
C ALA A 253 -4.71 -5.92 3.51
N LEU A 254 -5.25 -5.22 2.50
CA LEU A 254 -6.40 -5.66 1.72
C LEU A 254 -6.07 -6.89 0.87
N ILE A 255 -4.89 -6.92 0.24
CA ILE A 255 -4.42 -8.07 -0.54
C ILE A 255 -4.14 -9.26 0.38
N LEU A 256 -3.59 -9.02 1.58
CA LEU A 256 -3.37 -10.06 2.59
C LEU A 256 -4.68 -10.68 3.06
N GLU A 257 -5.68 -9.86 3.37
CA GLU A 257 -7.01 -10.31 3.78
C GLU A 257 -7.69 -11.14 2.68
N TRP A 258 -7.62 -10.66 1.44
CA TRP A 258 -8.14 -11.36 0.28
C TRP A 258 -7.52 -12.75 0.09
N ALA A 259 -6.19 -12.84 0.23
CA ALA A 259 -5.45 -14.10 0.10
C ALA A 259 -5.73 -15.06 1.28
N ALA A 260 -5.79 -14.52 2.50
CA ALA A 260 -6.09 -15.29 3.71
C ALA A 260 -7.48 -15.94 3.64
N ALA A 261 -8.48 -15.21 3.13
CA ALA A 261 -9.83 -15.75 2.91
C ALA A 261 -9.88 -16.92 1.91
N ARG A 262 -8.81 -17.13 1.13
CA ARG A 262 -8.67 -18.18 0.12
C ARG A 262 -7.65 -19.26 0.50
N GLY A 263 -7.07 -19.19 1.69
CA GLY A 263 -6.01 -20.10 2.13
C GLY A 263 -4.72 -19.97 1.32
N LEU A 264 -4.50 -18.84 0.64
CA LEU A 264 -3.30 -18.62 -0.18
C LEU A 264 -2.16 -18.03 0.67
N ALA A 265 -0.95 -18.56 0.50
CA ALA A 265 0.24 -17.93 1.04
C ALA A 265 0.45 -16.56 0.36
N VAL A 266 0.71 -15.52 1.15
CA VAL A 266 0.86 -14.16 0.65
C VAL A 266 2.06 -13.46 1.28
N ALA A 267 2.91 -12.88 0.45
CA ALA A 267 4.03 -12.05 0.85
C ALA A 267 3.84 -10.60 0.35
N VAL A 268 4.57 -9.68 0.96
CA VAL A 268 4.59 -8.27 0.55
C VAL A 268 6.01 -7.87 0.18
N VAL A 269 6.16 -7.20 -0.95
CA VAL A 269 7.44 -6.71 -1.45
C VAL A 269 7.25 -5.27 -1.93
N ARG A 270 7.73 -4.32 -1.15
CA ARG A 270 7.65 -2.89 -1.49
C ARG A 270 9.03 -2.31 -1.75
N GLY A 271 9.11 -1.35 -2.67
CA GLY A 271 10.28 -0.49 -2.83
C GLY A 271 9.96 0.92 -2.33
N VAL A 272 10.89 1.54 -1.60
CA VAL A 272 10.71 2.89 -1.06
C VAL A 272 10.74 3.92 -2.20
N SER A 273 9.64 4.63 -2.45
CA SER A 273 9.56 5.70 -3.45
C SER A 273 9.94 7.08 -2.92
N ASP A 274 9.78 7.31 -1.62
CA ASP A 274 9.97 8.62 -0.98
C ASP A 274 10.32 8.45 0.50
N THR A 275 11.23 9.28 0.99
CA THR A 275 11.82 9.20 2.35
C THR A 275 10.86 9.65 3.45
N ALA A 276 11.21 9.38 4.72
CA ALA A 276 10.46 9.87 5.89
C ALA A 276 10.39 11.41 5.98
N SER A 277 11.40 12.11 5.43
CA SER A 277 11.50 13.57 5.43
C SER A 277 10.80 14.25 4.26
N ARG A 278 10.28 13.47 3.31
CA ARG A 278 9.59 13.98 2.11
C ARG A 278 8.15 13.50 2.10
N GLY A 279 7.27 14.36 1.60
CA GLY A 279 5.86 14.06 1.39
C GLY A 279 5.52 14.03 -0.10
N VAL A 280 4.33 13.52 -0.41
CA VAL A 280 3.69 13.64 -1.71
C VAL A 280 2.58 14.68 -1.60
N SER A 281 2.67 15.77 -2.36
CA SER A 281 1.65 16.81 -2.37
C SER A 281 0.29 16.27 -2.82
N ALA A 282 -0.78 16.86 -2.27
CA ALA A 282 -2.16 16.47 -2.58
C ALA A 282 -2.47 16.58 -4.09
N ASP A 283 -1.86 17.54 -4.78
CA ASP A 283 -2.05 17.73 -6.21
C ASP A 283 -1.48 16.56 -7.04
N LEU A 284 -0.29 16.06 -6.67
CA LEU A 284 0.32 14.88 -7.33
C LEU A 284 -0.44 13.60 -6.98
N ALA A 285 -0.83 13.45 -5.72
CA ALA A 285 -1.67 12.35 -5.25
C ALA A 285 -2.97 12.23 -6.06
N ALA A 286 -3.61 13.36 -6.38
CA ALA A 286 -4.89 13.39 -7.05
C ALA A 286 -4.83 13.08 -8.57
N VAL A 287 -3.64 12.89 -9.14
CA VAL A 287 -3.45 12.56 -10.56
C VAL A 287 -3.80 11.10 -10.89
N VAL A 288 -3.80 10.21 -9.88
CA VAL A 288 -4.14 8.80 -10.05
C VAL A 288 -5.66 8.62 -9.97
N GLU A 289 -6.24 8.02 -10.99
CA GLU A 289 -7.66 7.67 -11.08
C GLU A 289 -7.97 6.38 -10.31
N PRO A 290 -9.24 6.15 -9.92
CA PRO A 290 -9.64 4.96 -9.17
C PRO A 290 -9.27 3.64 -9.86
N ASP A 291 -9.18 3.61 -11.19
CA ASP A 291 -8.82 2.42 -11.97
C ASP A 291 -7.30 2.14 -12.03
N GLY A 292 -6.49 3.05 -11.47
CA GLY A 292 -5.03 3.01 -11.41
C GLY A 292 -4.33 3.82 -12.51
N ARG A 293 -5.07 4.45 -13.43
CA ARG A 293 -4.49 5.25 -14.51
C ARG A 293 -4.09 6.64 -14.04
N VAL A 294 -3.10 7.23 -14.71
CA VAL A 294 -2.71 8.63 -14.51
C VAL A 294 -3.55 9.52 -15.42
N ARG A 295 -4.28 10.50 -14.85
CA ARG A 295 -5.02 11.49 -15.63
C ARG A 295 -4.10 12.57 -16.18
N THR A 296 -3.65 12.39 -17.42
CA THR A 296 -2.68 13.26 -18.10
C THR A 296 -3.10 14.74 -18.10
N THR A 297 -4.38 15.06 -18.31
CA THR A 297 -4.86 16.46 -18.30
C THR A 297 -4.73 17.12 -16.91
N ARG A 298 -4.98 16.35 -15.84
CA ARG A 298 -4.79 16.82 -14.47
C ARG A 298 -3.31 16.97 -14.14
N ALA A 299 -2.49 16.01 -14.56
CA ALA A 299 -1.03 16.08 -14.40
C ALA A 299 -0.44 17.33 -15.07
N VAL A 300 -0.82 17.61 -16.32
CA VAL A 300 -0.37 18.81 -17.06
C VAL A 300 -0.83 20.09 -16.37
N ARG A 301 -2.08 20.15 -15.89
CA ARG A 301 -2.60 21.32 -15.16
C ARG A 301 -1.81 21.59 -13.88
N VAL A 302 -1.51 20.55 -13.09
CA VAL A 302 -0.71 20.66 -11.85
C VAL A 302 0.68 21.23 -12.16
N VAL A 303 1.33 20.70 -13.21
CA VAL A 303 2.64 21.17 -13.68
C VAL A 303 2.61 22.64 -14.12
N LEU A 304 1.61 23.06 -14.90
CA LEU A 304 1.48 24.44 -15.38
C LEU A 304 1.13 25.43 -14.26
N SER A 305 0.38 25.00 -13.25
CA SER A 305 -0.08 25.88 -12.16
C SER A 305 0.98 26.08 -11.08
N ARG A 306 1.96 25.16 -10.96
CA ARG A 306 2.98 25.17 -9.91
C ARG A 306 4.32 24.66 -10.46
N PRO A 307 5.22 25.53 -10.95
CA PRO A 307 6.53 25.11 -11.46
C PRO A 307 7.36 24.27 -10.48
N ARG A 308 7.22 24.53 -9.17
CA ARG A 308 7.86 23.72 -8.11
C ARG A 308 7.33 22.27 -8.04
N ALA A 309 6.09 22.02 -8.46
CA ALA A 309 5.52 20.67 -8.54
C ALA A 309 6.20 19.81 -9.63
N ILE A 310 6.90 20.43 -10.59
CA ILE A 310 7.71 19.71 -11.58
C ILE A 310 8.88 19.02 -10.90
N ALA A 311 9.63 19.77 -10.07
CA ALA A 311 10.77 19.22 -9.33
C ALA A 311 10.31 18.10 -8.39
N GLU A 312 9.21 18.31 -7.66
CA GLU A 312 8.61 17.29 -6.79
C GLU A 312 8.18 16.04 -7.57
N ALA A 313 7.49 16.21 -8.72
CA ALA A 313 7.10 15.10 -9.58
C ALA A 313 8.30 14.36 -10.17
N MET A 314 9.38 15.07 -10.52
CA MET A 314 10.62 14.47 -11.02
C MET A 314 11.32 13.64 -9.93
N THR A 315 11.42 14.18 -8.70
CA THR A 315 11.96 13.45 -7.56
C THR A 315 11.13 12.21 -7.27
N LEU A 316 9.80 12.34 -7.19
CA LEU A 316 8.90 11.22 -6.96
C LEU A 316 9.04 10.17 -8.07
N ARG A 317 9.07 10.58 -9.34
CA ARG A 317 9.29 9.67 -10.48
C ARG A 317 10.62 8.93 -10.37
N SER A 318 11.70 9.62 -10.02
CA SER A 318 13.01 9.00 -9.83
C SER A 318 12.97 7.96 -8.71
N GLY A 319 12.38 8.30 -7.56
CA GLY A 319 12.22 7.40 -6.43
C GLY A 319 11.34 6.20 -6.76
N THR A 320 10.20 6.40 -7.41
CA THR A 320 9.33 5.33 -7.92
C THR A 320 10.08 4.40 -8.89
N ASN A 321 10.90 4.93 -9.80
CA ASN A 321 11.69 4.09 -10.71
C ASN A 321 12.73 3.25 -9.96
N ALA A 322 13.43 3.85 -8.97
CA ALA A 322 14.39 3.13 -8.13
C ALA A 322 13.71 2.01 -7.34
N ALA A 323 12.57 2.32 -6.71
CA ALA A 323 11.73 1.37 -6.00
C ALA A 323 11.29 0.19 -6.88
N LEU A 324 10.75 0.48 -8.06
CA LEU A 324 10.27 -0.56 -8.99
C LEU A 324 11.42 -1.44 -9.51
N LYS A 325 12.61 -0.87 -9.71
CA LYS A 325 13.80 -1.66 -10.06
C LYS A 325 14.19 -2.63 -8.95
N ALA A 326 14.17 -2.18 -7.68
CA ALA A 326 14.46 -3.05 -6.53
C ALA A 326 13.42 -4.16 -6.37
N VAL A 327 12.13 -3.82 -6.48
CA VAL A 327 11.03 -4.81 -6.43
C VAL A 327 11.15 -5.82 -7.57
N ALA A 328 11.45 -5.37 -8.80
CA ALA A 328 11.66 -6.27 -9.94
C ALA A 328 12.87 -7.20 -9.72
N ALA A 329 13.97 -6.69 -9.16
CA ALA A 329 15.12 -7.54 -8.82
C ALA A 329 14.76 -8.62 -7.78
N ALA A 330 13.96 -8.26 -6.77
CA ALA A 330 13.44 -9.20 -5.77
C ALA A 330 12.52 -10.26 -6.41
N LEU A 331 11.52 -9.84 -7.20
CA LEU A 331 10.64 -10.75 -7.93
C LEU A 331 11.40 -11.67 -8.90
N GLY A 332 12.47 -11.16 -9.53
CA GLY A 332 13.34 -11.97 -10.38
C GLY A 332 14.08 -13.06 -9.62
N LYS A 333 14.44 -12.85 -8.34
CA LYS A 333 14.99 -13.91 -7.48
C LYS A 333 13.93 -14.98 -7.20
N VAL A 334 12.69 -14.57 -6.90
CA VAL A 334 11.56 -15.48 -6.69
C VAL A 334 11.27 -16.30 -7.95
N ALA A 335 11.35 -15.71 -9.13
CA ALA A 335 11.06 -16.40 -10.38
C ALA A 335 12.12 -17.46 -10.77
N ARG A 336 13.31 -17.43 -10.17
CA ARG A 336 14.42 -18.35 -10.44
C ARG A 336 14.61 -19.44 -9.39
N GLY A 337 14.03 -19.27 -8.19
CA GLY A 337 14.11 -20.24 -7.09
C GLY A 337 13.00 -21.29 -7.19
#